data_AF-A0A812RN35-F1
#
_entry.id   AF-A0A812RN35-F1
#
_cell.length_a   1.000
_cell.length_b   1.000
_cell.length_c   1.000
_cell.angle_alpha   90.00
_cell.angle_beta   90.00
_cell.angle_gamma   90.00
#
_symmetry.space_group_name_H-M   'P 1'
#
loop_
_entity.id
_entity.type
_entity.pdbx_description
1 polymer ?
#
loop_
_entity_poly.entity_id
_entity_poly.type
_entity_poly.pdbx_seq_one_letter_code
_entity_poly.pdbx_strand_id
1 'polypeptide(L)'
;MAKVSPVVPQPCDEPDELPLPPEGSLAPQGSRARLTHNGTAATVGASSLQSIKVGPVHREVKEEVTDSFMLKQLLTRKTSWVVITFLVVGLCYAILRPSLCSDVQKCQDQHRTASDLVPYSALITAALLAVFLHELATVILTYRTAKKALSLIPNIKESLVPSMLLCTTFAVLILENMCFFAGSSAWFAHASVSDNPDLDGMPVYTVFFAEWLINVPILIILAGQISLGRPAYEVSLPLVVTNVYMTLAWCANFIALAYVRYIVVAVSFLMYFKASWDMIMWVKLWRKDNPDGHLLGRPLLAVALVVVFGVYGIVYLLRLRGILPWHFEGTFYLTMNFTTKLCASMTLAGIRSSEFQEVLLLMLANTQTSFQRGIYQDDVHNLRD
;
A
#
# COMPACT_ATOMS: atom_id res chain seq x y z
N MET A 1 -29.97 37.10 -44.91
CA MET A 1 -28.61 36.57 -45.13
C MET A 1 -27.64 37.74 -45.10
N ALA A 2 -26.93 37.94 -43.99
CA ALA A 2 -25.86 38.93 -43.88
C ALA A 2 -24.53 38.18 -43.78
N LYS A 3 -23.62 38.42 -44.73
CA LYS A 3 -22.26 37.90 -44.75
C LYS A 3 -21.44 38.58 -43.66
N VAL A 4 -21.01 37.81 -42.67
CA VAL A 4 -19.96 38.23 -41.72
C VAL A 4 -18.63 37.80 -42.32
N SER A 5 -17.78 38.76 -42.68
CA SER A 5 -16.39 38.49 -43.05
C SER A 5 -15.57 38.18 -41.78
N PRO A 6 -14.65 37.20 -41.83
CA PRO A 6 -13.79 36.90 -40.70
C PRO A 6 -12.69 37.97 -40.56
N VAL A 7 -12.56 38.51 -39.34
CA VAL A 7 -11.42 39.34 -38.93
C VAL A 7 -10.23 38.41 -38.71
N VAL A 8 -9.17 38.62 -39.48
CA VAL A 8 -7.87 37.96 -39.31
C VAL A 8 -7.11 38.69 -38.19
N PRO A 9 -6.64 38.02 -37.12
CA PRO A 9 -5.80 38.67 -36.12
C PRO A 9 -4.41 38.97 -36.71
N GLN A 10 -3.95 40.22 -36.55
CA GLN A 10 -2.55 40.57 -36.81
C GLN A 10 -1.61 39.92 -35.78
N PRO A 11 -0.37 39.55 -36.15
CA PRO A 11 0.63 39.09 -35.20
C PRO A 11 1.01 40.22 -34.26
N CYS A 12 1.11 39.92 -32.96
CA CYS A 12 1.68 40.85 -31.98
C CYS A 12 3.20 40.88 -32.17
N ASP A 13 3.75 42.09 -32.31
CA ASP A 13 5.20 42.33 -32.34
C ASP A 13 5.86 41.85 -31.04
N GLU A 14 6.99 41.15 -31.17
CA GLU A 14 7.83 40.72 -30.05
C GLU A 14 8.42 41.95 -29.33
N PRO A 15 8.41 42.01 -27.99
CA PRO A 15 9.14 43.04 -27.26
C PRO A 15 10.65 42.76 -27.28
N ASP A 16 11.42 43.77 -27.68
CA ASP A 16 12.88 43.80 -27.71
C ASP A 16 13.53 43.28 -26.41
N GLU A 17 14.51 42.40 -26.57
CA GLU A 17 15.36 41.86 -25.50
C GLU A 17 16.13 42.99 -24.77
N LEU A 18 15.83 43.18 -23.48
CA LEU A 18 16.66 43.98 -22.58
C LEU A 18 17.94 43.21 -22.21
N PRO A 19 19.11 43.87 -22.15
CA PRO A 19 20.39 43.19 -21.96
C PRO A 19 20.57 42.64 -20.54
N LEU A 20 21.11 41.43 -20.46
CA LEU A 20 21.48 40.72 -19.24
C LEU A 20 22.53 41.49 -18.41
N PRO A 21 22.42 41.53 -17.07
CA PRO A 21 23.48 42.04 -16.21
C PRO A 21 24.63 41.02 -16.05
N PRO A 22 25.87 41.46 -15.80
CA PRO A 22 27.03 40.58 -15.80
C PRO A 22 27.11 39.72 -14.53
N GLU A 23 27.58 38.47 -14.71
CA GLU A 23 27.94 37.54 -13.63
C GLU A 23 29.19 38.03 -12.86
N GLY A 24 29.16 37.97 -11.52
CA GLY A 24 30.33 38.27 -10.68
C GLY A 24 30.12 38.27 -9.16
N SER A 25 30.04 37.07 -8.57
CA SER A 25 30.48 36.62 -7.22
C SER A 25 30.42 37.51 -5.95
N LEU A 26 29.55 37.08 -5.01
CA LEU A 26 29.79 36.71 -3.58
C LEU A 26 30.57 37.62 -2.58
N ALA A 27 29.78 38.27 -1.70
CA ALA A 27 29.81 38.28 -0.21
C ALA A 27 30.96 38.97 0.59
N PRO A 28 30.84 39.15 1.94
CA PRO A 28 29.77 39.72 2.79
C PRO A 28 30.29 40.71 3.88
N GLN A 29 29.39 41.39 4.62
CA GLN A 29 29.50 42.02 5.98
C GLN A 29 28.78 43.39 5.98
N GLY A 30 28.04 43.83 6.99
CA GLY A 30 27.77 43.33 8.32
C GLY A 30 26.72 44.22 9.01
N SER A 31 26.07 43.63 10.00
CA SER A 31 24.98 44.15 10.80
C SER A 31 25.29 45.45 11.56
N ARG A 32 24.27 46.33 11.72
CA ARG A 32 24.06 47.03 12.99
C ARG A 32 22.59 47.41 13.21
N ALA A 33 22.12 47.10 14.41
CA ALA A 33 20.75 47.13 14.89
C ALA A 33 20.43 48.37 15.76
N ARG A 34 19.14 48.72 15.87
CA ARG A 34 18.38 49.09 17.12
C ARG A 34 16.94 49.53 16.74
N LEU A 35 15.87 48.79 17.10
CA LEU A 35 15.06 48.82 18.36
C LEU A 35 14.42 50.22 18.59
N THR A 36 13.09 50.41 18.68
CA THR A 36 12.13 49.89 19.70
C THR A 36 10.63 50.21 19.42
N HIS A 37 9.71 49.34 19.89
CA HIS A 37 8.30 49.51 20.40
C HIS A 37 7.29 50.42 19.64
N ASN A 38 6.05 50.05 19.30
CA ASN A 38 5.00 49.24 19.96
C ASN A 38 3.92 48.83 18.93
N GLY A 39 3.34 47.63 19.03
CA GLY A 39 2.08 47.27 18.35
C GLY A 39 2.04 45.84 17.80
N THR A 40 1.33 44.96 18.49
CA THR A 40 1.18 43.51 18.28
C THR A 40 0.72 43.09 16.88
N ALA A 41 1.53 42.28 16.20
CA ALA A 41 1.10 41.35 15.16
C ALA A 41 1.82 40.01 15.38
N ALA A 42 1.04 38.94 15.53
CA ALA A 42 1.53 37.58 15.69
C ALA A 42 2.29 37.16 14.42
N THR A 43 3.61 37.06 14.53
CA THR A 43 4.47 36.49 13.50
C THR A 43 4.34 34.97 13.53
N VAL A 44 3.68 34.44 12.50
CA VAL A 44 3.79 33.03 12.09
C VAL A 44 5.24 32.82 11.67
N GLY A 45 6.02 32.27 12.59
CA GLY A 45 7.43 31.96 12.40
C GLY A 45 7.58 30.80 11.42
N ALA A 46 8.07 31.12 10.24
CA ALA A 46 8.78 30.19 9.39
C ALA A 46 10.08 29.76 10.11
N SER A 47 10.11 28.50 10.56
CA SER A 47 11.33 27.77 10.93
C SER A 47 10.97 26.28 10.89
N SER A 48 11.70 25.37 10.26
CA SER A 48 12.96 25.44 9.53
C SER A 48 13.20 24.04 8.98
N LEU A 49 13.66 23.94 7.74
CA LEU A 49 14.49 22.83 7.26
C LEU A 49 15.56 22.50 8.30
N GLN A 50 15.41 21.39 9.03
CA GLN A 50 16.51 20.86 9.84
C GLN A 50 17.38 19.96 8.97
N SER A 51 18.44 20.59 8.48
CA SER A 51 19.72 19.96 8.16
C SER A 51 20.16 19.04 9.32
N ILE A 52 20.25 17.74 9.04
CA ILE A 52 20.81 16.74 9.95
C ILE A 52 22.32 17.00 10.04
N LYS A 53 22.77 17.59 11.14
CA LYS A 53 24.19 17.66 11.53
C LYS A 53 24.49 16.41 12.35
N VAL A 54 25.13 15.41 11.74
CA VAL A 54 25.66 14.23 12.44
C VAL A 54 27.01 14.61 13.06
N GLY A 55 27.08 14.69 14.38
CA GLY A 55 28.32 14.69 15.16
C GLY A 55 28.43 13.37 15.93
N PRO A 56 29.64 12.81 16.11
CA PRO A 56 29.81 11.44 16.58
C PRO A 56 29.68 11.40 18.11
N VAL A 57 28.74 10.60 18.61
CA VAL A 57 28.72 10.21 20.03
C VAL A 57 29.02 8.71 20.07
N HIS A 58 30.29 8.39 20.33
CA HIS A 58 30.69 7.06 20.75
C HIS A 58 30.02 6.75 22.09
N ARG A 59 29.10 5.79 22.08
CA ARG A 59 28.69 5.08 23.29
C ARG A 59 28.76 3.59 23.00
N GLU A 60 29.76 2.94 23.58
CA GLU A 60 29.93 1.49 23.55
C GLU A 60 28.72 0.83 24.23
N VAL A 61 27.91 0.12 23.45
CA VAL A 61 26.95 -0.87 23.93
C VAL A 61 27.40 -2.20 23.34
N LYS A 62 28.13 -2.97 24.14
CA LYS A 62 28.71 -4.25 23.74
C LYS A 62 27.65 -5.36 23.82
N GLU A 63 27.50 -6.07 22.70
CA GLU A 63 27.25 -7.51 22.58
C GLU A 63 25.84 -8.13 22.66
N GLU A 64 24.75 -7.37 22.62
CA GLU A 64 23.41 -7.95 22.30
C GLU A 64 22.73 -7.33 21.05
N VAL A 65 23.41 -6.36 20.42
CA VAL A 65 22.87 -5.53 19.33
C VAL A 65 23.18 -6.12 17.94
N THR A 66 24.13 -7.04 17.82
CA THR A 66 24.70 -7.47 16.53
C THR A 66 23.73 -8.35 15.72
N ASP A 67 23.04 -9.29 16.36
CA ASP A 67 22.09 -10.18 15.67
C ASP A 67 20.79 -9.45 15.28
N SER A 68 20.31 -8.56 16.16
CA SER A 68 19.14 -7.71 15.87
C SER A 68 19.44 -6.74 14.73
N PHE A 69 20.67 -6.20 14.67
CA PHE A 69 21.08 -5.24 13.64
C PHE A 69 21.22 -5.91 12.26
N MET A 70 21.88 -7.07 12.17
CA MET A 70 22.01 -7.84 10.93
C MET A 70 20.65 -8.29 10.39
N LEU A 71 19.77 -8.80 11.25
CA LEU A 71 18.41 -9.19 10.87
C LEU A 71 17.60 -7.99 10.39
N LYS A 72 17.67 -6.83 11.08
CA LYS A 72 17.04 -5.59 10.63
C LYS A 72 17.58 -5.14 9.28
N GLN A 73 18.90 -5.20 9.07
CA GLN A 73 19.54 -4.79 7.82
C GLN A 73 19.15 -5.70 6.64
N LEU A 74 19.04 -7.02 6.89
CA LEU A 74 18.52 -7.97 5.92
C LEU A 74 17.04 -7.72 5.63
N LEU A 75 16.19 -7.53 6.65
CA LEU A 75 14.76 -7.23 6.49
C LEU A 75 14.50 -5.86 5.84
N THR A 76 15.43 -4.91 5.88
CA THR A 76 15.29 -3.61 5.21
C THR A 76 15.49 -3.63 3.71
N ARG A 77 16.09 -4.68 3.14
CA ARG A 77 16.19 -4.80 1.69
C ARG A 77 14.80 -5.08 1.12
N LYS A 78 14.35 -4.24 0.19
CA LYS A 78 13.01 -4.30 -0.45
C LYS A 78 12.68 -5.68 -1.05
N THR A 79 13.67 -6.52 -1.31
CA THR A 79 13.54 -7.86 -1.91
C THR A 79 13.59 -9.02 -0.91
N SER A 80 13.96 -8.79 0.35
CA SER A 80 14.19 -9.89 1.31
C SER A 80 12.92 -10.66 1.64
N TRP A 81 11.77 -9.99 1.71
CA TRP A 81 10.50 -10.67 1.95
C TRP A 81 10.12 -11.60 0.80
N VAL A 82 10.40 -11.21 -0.45
CA VAL A 82 10.14 -12.05 -1.63
C VAL A 82 10.95 -13.34 -1.54
N VAL A 83 12.26 -13.21 -1.25
CA VAL A 83 13.16 -14.35 -1.10
C VAL A 83 12.72 -15.26 0.04
N ILE A 84 12.41 -14.69 1.21
CA ILE A 84 11.92 -15.48 2.36
C ILE A 84 10.62 -16.19 2.02
N THR A 85 9.66 -15.53 1.37
CA THR A 85 8.41 -16.16 0.94
C THR A 85 8.68 -17.35 0.01
N PHE A 86 9.51 -17.18 -1.03
CA PHE A 86 9.84 -18.29 -1.93
C PHE A 86 10.54 -19.44 -1.23
N LEU A 87 11.47 -19.16 -0.31
CA LEU A 87 12.16 -20.19 0.47
C LEU A 87 11.20 -20.96 1.37
N VAL A 88 10.31 -20.25 2.09
CA VAL A 88 9.35 -20.87 3.01
C VAL A 88 8.33 -21.70 2.21
N VAL A 89 7.76 -21.16 1.14
CA VAL A 89 6.84 -21.89 0.25
C VAL A 89 7.52 -23.12 -0.36
N GLY A 90 8.75 -22.97 -0.87
CA GLY A 90 9.51 -24.06 -1.47
C GLY A 90 9.83 -25.16 -0.47
N LEU A 91 10.26 -24.81 0.75
CA LEU A 91 10.52 -25.76 1.82
C LEU A 91 9.24 -26.50 2.24
N CYS A 92 8.14 -25.76 2.42
CA CYS A 92 6.84 -26.31 2.76
C CYS A 92 6.33 -27.29 1.69
N TYR A 93 6.45 -26.92 0.42
CA TYR A 93 6.07 -27.78 -0.70
C TYR A 93 6.92 -29.05 -0.75
N ALA A 94 8.23 -28.93 -0.52
CA ALA A 94 9.16 -30.07 -0.52
C ALA A 94 8.89 -31.07 0.61
N ILE A 95 8.52 -30.57 1.80
CA ILE A 95 8.23 -31.38 2.99
C ILE A 95 6.86 -32.05 2.89
N LEU A 96 5.82 -31.28 2.56
CA LEU A 96 4.43 -31.75 2.65
C LEU A 96 3.93 -32.44 1.38
N ARG A 97 4.54 -32.12 0.22
CA ARG A 97 4.18 -32.68 -1.10
C ARG A 97 2.67 -32.73 -1.33
N PRO A 98 1.98 -31.57 -1.29
CA PRO A 98 0.53 -31.53 -1.41
C PRO A 98 0.10 -32.14 -2.75
N SER A 99 -0.86 -33.06 -2.70
CA SER A 99 -1.42 -33.69 -3.90
C SER A 99 -2.42 -32.76 -4.58
N LEU A 100 -2.36 -32.69 -5.92
CA LEU A 100 -3.33 -31.91 -6.69
C LEU A 100 -4.73 -32.51 -6.52
N CYS A 101 -5.74 -31.64 -6.52
CA CYS A 101 -7.13 -32.08 -6.44
C CYS A 101 -7.54 -32.94 -7.66
N SER A 102 -6.88 -32.75 -8.81
CA SER A 102 -7.04 -33.58 -10.02
C SER A 102 -6.64 -35.04 -9.83
N ASP A 103 -5.73 -35.30 -8.89
CA ASP A 103 -5.12 -36.62 -8.70
C ASP A 103 -5.85 -37.41 -7.62
N VAL A 104 -6.78 -36.77 -6.90
CA VAL A 104 -7.55 -37.36 -5.80
C VAL A 104 -9.04 -37.31 -6.16
N GLN A 105 -9.60 -38.49 -6.48
CA GLN A 105 -10.98 -38.62 -6.96
C GLN A 105 -12.01 -37.91 -6.08
N LYS A 106 -11.95 -38.12 -4.75
CA LYS A 106 -12.85 -37.48 -3.78
C LYS A 106 -12.78 -35.95 -3.87
N CYS A 107 -11.57 -35.40 -3.99
CA CYS A 107 -11.36 -33.96 -4.12
C CYS A 107 -11.94 -33.46 -5.45
N GLN A 108 -11.63 -34.15 -6.55
CA GLN A 108 -12.10 -33.79 -7.87
C GLN A 108 -13.63 -33.79 -7.99
N ASP A 109 -14.29 -34.78 -7.41
CA ASP A 109 -15.75 -34.89 -7.43
C ASP A 109 -16.40 -33.73 -6.67
N GLN A 110 -15.91 -33.42 -5.46
CA GLN A 110 -16.36 -32.27 -4.70
C GLN A 110 -16.07 -30.95 -5.44
N HIS A 111 -14.90 -30.84 -6.05
CA HIS A 111 -14.51 -29.68 -6.83
C HIS A 111 -15.43 -29.45 -8.04
N ARG A 112 -15.83 -30.51 -8.76
CA ARG A 112 -16.79 -30.42 -9.86
C ARG A 112 -18.19 -30.00 -9.41
N THR A 113 -18.60 -30.37 -8.19
CA THR A 113 -19.87 -29.90 -7.60
C THR A 113 -19.85 -28.43 -7.21
N ALA A 114 -18.69 -27.76 -7.22
CA ALA A 114 -18.55 -26.33 -6.96
C ALA A 114 -18.97 -25.45 -8.15
N SER A 115 -19.99 -25.87 -8.92
CA SER A 115 -20.42 -25.20 -10.15
C SER A 115 -20.81 -23.74 -9.96
N ASP A 116 -21.23 -23.37 -8.74
CA ASP A 116 -21.71 -22.02 -8.42
C ASP A 116 -20.57 -20.99 -8.29
N LEU A 117 -19.34 -21.43 -8.02
CA LEU A 117 -18.19 -20.53 -7.93
C LEU A 117 -17.79 -19.97 -9.28
N VAL A 118 -18.01 -20.71 -10.38
CA VAL A 118 -17.65 -20.30 -11.73
C VAL A 118 -18.46 -19.07 -12.20
N PRO A 119 -19.81 -19.07 -12.21
CA PRO A 119 -20.58 -17.90 -12.61
C PRO A 119 -20.37 -16.72 -11.65
N TYR A 120 -20.16 -16.99 -10.36
CA TYR A 120 -19.88 -15.94 -9.39
C TYR A 120 -18.51 -15.26 -9.65
N SER A 121 -17.48 -16.06 -9.95
CA SER A 121 -16.16 -15.56 -10.36
C SER A 121 -16.23 -14.76 -11.66
N ALA A 122 -17.13 -15.10 -12.59
CA ALA A 122 -17.34 -14.34 -13.84
C ALA A 122 -17.81 -12.91 -13.58
N LEU A 123 -18.81 -12.77 -12.70
CA LEU A 123 -19.34 -11.47 -12.31
C LEU A 123 -18.29 -10.62 -11.61
N ILE A 124 -17.55 -11.22 -10.66
CA ILE A 124 -16.44 -10.54 -9.96
C ILE A 124 -15.34 -10.13 -10.93
N THR A 125 -14.97 -11.00 -11.87
CA THR A 125 -13.95 -10.70 -12.90
C THR A 125 -14.34 -9.49 -13.75
N ALA A 126 -15.60 -9.41 -14.18
CA ALA A 126 -16.08 -8.28 -14.97
C ALA A 126 -16.01 -6.96 -14.17
N ALA A 127 -16.42 -6.98 -12.89
CA ALA A 127 -16.31 -5.83 -12.01
C ALA A 127 -14.84 -5.41 -11.76
N LEU A 128 -13.97 -6.38 -11.49
CA LEU A 128 -12.54 -6.17 -11.31
C LEU A 128 -11.87 -5.58 -12.56
N LEU A 129 -12.26 -6.04 -13.75
CA LEU A 129 -11.74 -5.51 -15.00
C LEU A 129 -12.10 -4.04 -15.18
N ALA A 130 -13.32 -3.64 -14.85
CA ALA A 130 -13.73 -2.23 -14.90
C ALA A 130 -12.90 -1.36 -13.94
N VAL A 131 -12.71 -1.81 -12.70
CA VAL A 131 -11.90 -1.09 -11.69
C VAL A 131 -10.42 -1.05 -12.09
N PHE A 132 -9.88 -2.16 -12.60
CA PHE A 132 -8.51 -2.23 -13.11
C PHE A 132 -8.28 -1.23 -14.25
N LEU A 133 -9.19 -1.18 -15.23
CA LEU A 133 -9.08 -0.25 -16.35
C LEU A 133 -9.17 1.21 -15.88
N HIS A 134 -10.00 1.50 -14.87
CA HIS A 134 -10.07 2.83 -14.28
C HIS A 134 -8.76 3.26 -13.61
N GLU A 135 -8.17 2.40 -12.78
CA GLU A 135 -6.88 2.69 -12.14
C GLU A 135 -5.74 2.74 -13.16
N LEU A 136 -5.74 1.87 -14.17
CA LEU A 136 -4.75 1.87 -15.25
C LEU A 136 -4.83 3.16 -16.07
N ALA A 137 -6.03 3.61 -16.42
CA ALA A 137 -6.24 4.88 -17.10
C ALA A 137 -5.71 6.05 -16.25
N THR A 138 -5.98 6.02 -14.94
CA THR A 138 -5.47 7.03 -13.99
C THR A 138 -3.93 7.04 -13.98
N VAL A 139 -3.27 5.89 -13.88
CA VAL A 139 -1.80 5.79 -13.96
C VAL A 139 -1.27 6.39 -15.27
N ILE A 140 -1.86 6.01 -16.41
CA ILE A 140 -1.41 6.45 -17.73
C ILE A 140 -1.58 7.97 -17.87
N LEU A 141 -2.74 8.50 -17.48
CA LEU A 141 -3.03 9.93 -17.57
C LEU A 141 -2.12 10.73 -16.62
N THR A 142 -2.00 10.33 -15.36
CA THR A 142 -1.11 11.00 -14.40
C THR A 142 0.33 10.96 -14.90
N TYR A 143 0.82 9.82 -15.41
CA TYR A 143 2.17 9.72 -15.95
C TYR A 143 2.39 10.64 -17.15
N ARG A 144 1.45 10.68 -18.11
CA ARG A 144 1.56 11.53 -19.31
C ARG A 144 1.50 13.01 -18.98
N THR A 145 0.56 13.43 -18.14
CA THR A 145 0.38 14.83 -17.74
C THR A 145 1.54 15.29 -16.85
N ALA A 146 1.97 14.45 -15.92
CA ALA A 146 3.09 14.75 -15.06
C ALA A 146 4.44 14.64 -15.76
N LYS A 147 4.56 14.10 -16.98
CA LYS A 147 5.86 13.89 -17.65
C LYS A 147 6.73 15.16 -17.71
N LYS A 148 6.11 16.33 -17.93
CA LYS A 148 6.80 17.63 -17.94
C LYS A 148 7.18 18.12 -16.52
N ALA A 149 6.39 17.78 -15.51
CA ALA A 149 6.65 18.12 -14.10
C ALA A 149 7.58 17.12 -13.40
N LEU A 150 7.60 15.86 -13.83
CA LEU A 150 8.40 14.75 -13.31
C LEU A 150 9.90 14.96 -13.49
N SER A 151 10.31 15.72 -14.51
CA SER A 151 11.72 16.12 -14.69
C SER A 151 12.13 17.27 -13.75
N LEU A 152 11.16 18.01 -13.20
CA LEU A 152 11.40 19.20 -12.37
C LEU A 152 11.21 18.92 -10.87
N ILE A 153 10.30 18.00 -10.51
CA ILE A 153 9.96 17.70 -9.11
C ILE A 153 10.19 16.20 -8.85
N PRO A 154 11.30 15.82 -8.17
CA PRO A 154 11.69 14.41 -7.98
C PRO A 154 10.67 13.58 -7.18
N ASN A 155 9.83 14.22 -6.35
CA ASN A 155 8.86 13.54 -5.49
C ASN A 155 7.56 13.12 -6.19
N ILE A 156 7.30 13.55 -7.44
CA ILE A 156 6.08 13.15 -8.17
C ILE A 156 6.08 11.66 -8.53
N LYS A 157 7.26 11.02 -8.65
CA LYS A 157 7.34 9.57 -8.89
C LYS A 157 6.71 8.77 -7.75
N GLU A 158 6.77 9.28 -6.53
CA GLU A 158 6.21 8.61 -5.36
C GLU A 158 4.67 8.65 -5.34
N SER A 159 4.06 9.65 -6.00
CA SER A 159 2.59 9.76 -6.08
C SER A 159 1.95 8.73 -7.02
N LEU A 160 2.73 8.12 -7.93
CA LEU A 160 2.25 7.07 -8.84
C LEU A 160 2.29 5.67 -8.21
N VAL A 161 3.13 5.47 -7.20
CA VAL A 161 3.34 4.15 -6.56
C VAL A 161 2.04 3.54 -6.04
N PRO A 162 1.16 4.26 -5.33
CA PRO A 162 -0.08 3.67 -4.81
C PRO A 162 -1.00 3.15 -5.92
N SER A 163 -1.17 3.91 -7.01
CA SER A 163 -1.98 3.51 -8.16
C SER A 163 -1.39 2.28 -8.86
N MET A 164 -0.06 2.24 -9.05
CA MET A 164 0.60 1.08 -9.65
C MET A 164 0.40 -0.19 -8.81
N LEU A 165 0.54 -0.08 -7.49
CA LEU A 165 0.31 -1.18 -6.55
C LEU A 165 -1.15 -1.67 -6.55
N LEU A 166 -2.12 -0.74 -6.64
CA LEU A 166 -3.54 -1.09 -6.80
C LEU A 166 -3.81 -1.78 -8.13
N CYS A 167 -3.23 -1.30 -9.24
CA CYS A 167 -3.31 -1.98 -10.54
C CYS A 167 -2.78 -3.42 -10.45
N THR A 168 -1.63 -3.63 -9.80
CA THR A 168 -1.10 -4.97 -9.55
C THR A 168 -2.06 -5.81 -8.72
N THR A 169 -2.63 -5.24 -7.66
CA THR A 169 -3.62 -5.93 -6.80
C THR A 169 -4.80 -6.44 -7.62
N PHE A 170 -5.40 -5.59 -8.45
CA PHE A 170 -6.53 -5.96 -9.29
C PHE A 170 -6.15 -6.93 -10.41
N ALA A 171 -4.97 -6.79 -11.02
CA ALA A 171 -4.49 -7.74 -12.02
C ALA A 171 -4.35 -9.16 -11.43
N VAL A 172 -3.80 -9.27 -10.22
CA VAL A 172 -3.67 -10.56 -9.51
C VAL A 172 -5.06 -11.15 -9.20
N LEU A 173 -6.02 -10.34 -8.74
CA LEU A 173 -7.39 -10.81 -8.49
C LEU A 173 -8.08 -11.28 -9.78
N ILE A 174 -7.86 -10.60 -10.92
CA ILE A 174 -8.37 -11.05 -12.21
C ILE A 174 -7.79 -12.42 -12.55
N LEU A 175 -6.48 -12.62 -12.40
CA LEU A 175 -5.82 -13.90 -12.68
C LEU A 175 -6.30 -15.02 -11.74
N GLU A 176 -6.49 -14.73 -10.46
CA GLU A 176 -7.09 -15.65 -9.47
C GLU A 176 -8.47 -16.11 -9.94
N ASN A 177 -9.35 -15.17 -10.28
CA ASN A 177 -10.71 -15.49 -10.75
C ASN A 177 -10.71 -16.21 -12.10
N MET A 178 -9.75 -15.88 -12.98
CA MET A 178 -9.61 -16.58 -14.27
C MET A 178 -9.23 -18.05 -14.11
N CYS A 179 -8.54 -18.41 -13.03
CA CYS A 179 -8.22 -19.81 -12.73
C CYS A 179 -9.49 -20.65 -12.46
N PHE A 180 -10.58 -20.04 -11.96
CA PHE A 180 -11.87 -20.71 -11.78
C PHE A 180 -12.55 -21.05 -13.12
N PHE A 181 -12.30 -20.32 -14.21
CA PHE A 181 -12.78 -20.70 -15.56
C PHE A 181 -11.91 -21.76 -16.21
N ALA A 182 -10.59 -21.65 -16.06
CA ALA A 182 -9.65 -22.55 -16.72
C ALA A 182 -9.66 -23.96 -16.10
N GLY A 183 -10.04 -24.10 -14.82
CA GLY A 183 -10.34 -25.36 -14.13
C GLY A 183 -9.22 -26.41 -14.05
N SER A 184 -8.04 -26.12 -14.60
CA SER A 184 -6.98 -27.10 -14.89
C SER A 184 -5.59 -26.64 -14.46
N SER A 185 -5.48 -25.52 -13.74
CA SER A 185 -4.19 -25.05 -13.24
C SER A 185 -3.70 -25.92 -12.08
N ALA A 186 -2.43 -26.32 -12.14
CA ALA A 186 -1.74 -27.07 -11.07
C ALA A 186 -1.70 -26.33 -9.72
N TRP A 187 -2.00 -25.03 -9.68
CA TRP A 187 -2.02 -24.24 -8.43
C TRP A 187 -3.43 -23.91 -7.95
N PHE A 188 -4.46 -24.43 -8.62
CA PHE A 188 -5.83 -24.04 -8.36
C PHE A 188 -6.34 -24.60 -7.03
N ALA A 189 -6.32 -25.93 -6.89
CA ALA A 189 -6.78 -26.63 -5.70
C ALA A 189 -5.93 -27.87 -5.41
N HIS A 190 -5.67 -28.09 -4.12
CA HIS A 190 -5.00 -29.28 -3.60
C HIS A 190 -5.96 -30.06 -2.70
N ALA A 191 -5.74 -31.36 -2.56
CA ALA A 191 -6.50 -32.18 -1.62
C ALA A 191 -5.94 -31.99 -0.20
N SER A 192 -6.83 -31.68 0.75
CA SER A 192 -6.46 -31.67 2.16
C SER A 192 -6.12 -33.07 2.67
N VAL A 193 -5.26 -33.13 3.68
CA VAL A 193 -4.88 -34.36 4.39
C VAL A 193 -5.27 -34.20 5.85
N SER A 194 -6.07 -35.14 6.36
CA SER A 194 -6.63 -35.06 7.71
C SER A 194 -6.90 -36.44 8.30
N ASP A 195 -6.76 -36.56 9.62
CA ASP A 195 -7.24 -37.72 10.39
C ASP A 195 -8.78 -37.79 10.48
N ASN A 196 -9.46 -36.66 10.36
CA ASN A 196 -10.92 -36.60 10.25
C ASN A 196 -11.38 -36.96 8.83
N PRO A 197 -12.16 -38.04 8.63
CA PRO A 197 -12.61 -38.50 7.30
C PRO A 197 -13.53 -37.52 6.57
N ASP A 198 -14.24 -36.65 7.28
CA ASP A 198 -15.10 -35.62 6.69
C ASP A 198 -14.30 -34.46 6.10
N LEU A 199 -13.07 -34.26 6.59
CA LEU A 199 -12.17 -33.21 6.14
C LEU A 199 -11.12 -33.74 5.15
N ASP A 200 -10.76 -35.01 5.25
CA ASP A 200 -9.73 -35.62 4.41
C ASP A 200 -10.15 -35.68 2.94
N GLY A 201 -9.23 -35.31 2.04
CA GLY A 201 -9.46 -35.28 0.60
C GLY A 201 -10.41 -34.17 0.14
N MET A 202 -10.76 -33.21 1.00
CA MET A 202 -11.62 -32.09 0.62
C MET A 202 -10.80 -31.00 -0.11
N PRO A 203 -11.41 -30.24 -1.04
CA PRO A 203 -10.70 -29.19 -1.78
C PRO A 203 -10.16 -28.08 -0.86
N VAL A 204 -8.89 -27.73 -1.09
CA VAL A 204 -8.24 -26.54 -0.53
C VAL A 204 -7.80 -25.66 -1.70
N TYR A 205 -8.54 -24.56 -1.89
CA TYR A 205 -8.29 -23.60 -2.96
C TYR A 205 -6.98 -22.84 -2.71
N THR A 206 -5.89 -23.38 -3.24
CA THR A 206 -4.54 -22.84 -3.06
C THR A 206 -4.35 -21.53 -3.83
N VAL A 207 -5.17 -21.29 -4.85
CA VAL A 207 -5.20 -20.02 -5.59
C VAL A 207 -5.41 -18.80 -4.67
N PHE A 208 -6.23 -18.93 -3.61
CA PHE A 208 -6.43 -17.84 -2.64
C PHE A 208 -5.14 -17.54 -1.86
N PHE A 209 -4.45 -18.57 -1.37
CA PHE A 209 -3.19 -18.40 -0.66
C PHE A 209 -2.10 -17.83 -1.57
N ALA A 210 -2.03 -18.28 -2.82
CA ALA A 210 -1.10 -17.75 -3.81
C ALA A 210 -1.36 -16.26 -4.08
N GLU A 211 -2.62 -15.86 -4.21
CA GLU A 211 -3.01 -14.46 -4.33
C GLU A 211 -2.63 -13.65 -3.08
N TRP A 212 -2.91 -14.16 -1.88
CA TRP A 212 -2.57 -13.48 -0.62
C TRP A 212 -1.08 -13.23 -0.48
N LEU A 213 -0.21 -14.16 -0.90
CA LEU A 213 1.24 -14.00 -0.85
C LEU A 213 1.77 -12.83 -1.70
N ILE A 214 0.95 -12.30 -2.62
CA ILE A 214 1.27 -11.13 -3.43
C ILE A 214 0.52 -9.90 -2.89
N ASN A 215 -0.80 -10.00 -2.77
CA ASN A 215 -1.64 -8.84 -2.51
C ASN A 215 -1.62 -8.40 -1.03
N VAL A 216 -1.47 -9.30 -0.06
CA VAL A 216 -1.37 -8.91 1.35
C VAL A 216 -0.13 -8.07 1.63
N PRO A 217 1.09 -8.43 1.15
CA PRO A 217 2.25 -7.55 1.22
C PRO A 217 2.01 -6.15 0.62
N ILE A 218 1.36 -6.09 -0.54
CA ILE A 218 1.02 -4.82 -1.20
C ILE A 218 0.10 -3.98 -0.30
N LEU A 219 -0.95 -4.57 0.27
CA LEU A 219 -1.88 -3.89 1.17
C LEU A 219 -1.19 -3.40 2.45
N ILE A 220 -0.28 -4.19 3.01
CA ILE A 220 0.51 -3.79 4.19
C ILE A 220 1.44 -2.60 3.86
N ILE A 221 2.07 -2.60 2.68
CA ILE A 221 2.88 -1.46 2.21
C ILE A 221 2.02 -0.21 2.02
N LEU A 222 0.85 -0.35 1.40
CA LEU A 222 -0.10 0.74 1.20
C LEU A 222 -0.57 1.34 2.54
N ALA A 223 -0.89 0.50 3.53
CA ALA A 223 -1.34 0.94 4.84
C ALA A 223 -0.22 1.53 5.70
N GLY A 224 0.92 0.85 5.81
CA GLY A 224 2.02 1.25 6.68
C GLY A 224 2.86 2.37 6.09
N GLN A 225 3.48 2.13 4.93
CA GLN A 225 4.47 3.06 4.37
C GLN A 225 3.81 4.24 3.67
N ILE A 226 2.80 3.97 2.84
CA ILE A 226 2.21 5.01 1.98
C ILE A 226 1.18 5.83 2.78
N SER A 227 0.24 5.17 3.45
CA SER A 227 -0.85 5.87 4.14
C SER A 227 -0.40 6.51 5.46
N LEU A 228 0.32 5.76 6.30
CA LEU A 228 0.80 6.22 7.61
C LEU A 228 2.23 6.77 7.62
N GLY A 229 2.93 6.78 6.48
CA GLY A 229 4.30 7.32 6.39
C GLY A 229 5.33 6.56 7.23
N ARG A 230 5.06 5.31 7.63
CA ARG A 230 5.99 4.54 8.47
C ARG A 230 7.24 4.16 7.69
N PRO A 231 8.41 4.15 8.34
CA PRO A 231 9.65 3.79 7.67
C PRO A 231 9.66 2.32 7.28
N ALA A 232 10.35 1.99 6.19
CA ALA A 232 10.35 0.65 5.59
C ALA A 232 10.77 -0.48 6.55
N TYR A 233 11.69 -0.19 7.47
CA TYR A 233 12.18 -1.17 8.43
C TYR A 233 11.13 -1.56 9.48
N GLU A 234 10.16 -0.67 9.78
CA GLU A 234 9.05 -1.00 10.67
C GLU A 234 8.00 -1.85 9.97
N VAL A 235 7.81 -1.62 8.66
CA VAL A 235 6.80 -2.31 7.86
C VAL A 235 7.28 -3.69 7.40
N SER A 236 8.58 -3.86 7.17
CA SER A 236 9.13 -5.11 6.64
C SER A 236 8.95 -6.31 7.58
N LEU A 237 9.04 -6.10 8.90
CA LEU A 237 8.88 -7.20 9.85
C LEU A 237 7.45 -7.77 9.84
N PRO A 238 6.37 -6.99 10.03
CA PRO A 238 5.00 -7.52 9.92
C PRO A 238 4.69 -8.10 8.55
N LEU A 239 5.26 -7.56 7.48
CA LEU A 239 5.11 -8.11 6.13
C LEU A 239 5.69 -9.54 6.04
N VAL A 240 6.95 -9.75 6.47
CA VAL A 240 7.58 -11.07 6.45
C VAL A 240 6.84 -12.05 7.36
N VAL A 241 6.53 -11.64 8.59
CA VAL A 241 5.78 -12.47 9.54
C VAL A 241 4.43 -12.87 8.97
N THR A 242 3.77 -11.96 8.25
CA THR A 242 2.49 -12.22 7.59
C THR A 242 2.56 -13.28 6.52
N ASN A 243 3.53 -13.17 5.60
CA ASN A 243 3.71 -14.20 4.58
C ASN A 243 4.03 -15.57 5.19
N VAL A 244 4.91 -15.61 6.19
CA VAL A 244 5.29 -16.88 6.84
C VAL A 244 4.08 -17.53 7.50
N TYR A 245 3.29 -16.80 8.31
CA TYR A 245 2.15 -17.42 8.98
C TYR A 245 1.06 -17.84 7.99
N MET A 246 0.86 -17.12 6.87
CA MET A 246 -0.08 -17.52 5.83
C MET A 246 0.35 -18.82 5.15
N THR A 247 1.65 -18.96 4.85
CA THR A 247 2.20 -20.21 4.32
C THR A 247 2.05 -21.35 5.33
N LEU A 248 2.31 -21.12 6.62
CA LEU A 248 2.11 -22.13 7.66
C LEU A 248 0.63 -22.52 7.81
N ALA A 249 -0.30 -21.57 7.71
CA ALA A 249 -1.74 -21.84 7.72
C ALA A 249 -2.17 -22.67 6.50
N TRP A 250 -1.63 -22.38 5.31
CA TRP A 250 -1.82 -23.22 4.12
C TRP A 250 -1.30 -24.64 4.35
N CYS A 251 -0.07 -24.77 4.86
CA CYS A 251 0.59 -26.04 5.16
C CYS A 251 -0.20 -26.94 6.10
N ALA A 252 -0.82 -26.37 7.13
CA ALA A 252 -1.59 -27.11 8.11
C ALA A 252 -2.75 -27.92 7.49
N ASN A 253 -3.23 -27.56 6.29
CA ASN A 253 -4.24 -28.35 5.58
C ASN A 253 -3.72 -29.69 5.03
N PHE A 254 -2.40 -29.89 4.98
CA PHE A 254 -1.76 -31.09 4.42
C PHE A 254 -1.04 -31.92 5.48
N ILE A 255 -1.31 -31.66 6.75
CA ILE A 255 -0.71 -32.38 7.87
C ILE A 255 -1.74 -33.38 8.42
N ALA A 256 -1.48 -34.68 8.20
CA ALA A 256 -2.35 -35.77 8.66
C ALA A 256 -2.49 -35.81 10.20
N LEU A 257 -1.39 -35.57 10.92
CA LEU A 257 -1.34 -35.69 12.37
C LEU A 257 -1.97 -34.45 13.03
N ALA A 258 -3.13 -34.63 13.67
CA ALA A 258 -3.88 -33.51 14.27
C ALA A 258 -3.04 -32.67 15.25
N TYR A 259 -2.23 -33.30 16.10
CA TYR A 259 -1.42 -32.56 17.07
C TYR A 259 -0.40 -31.64 16.39
N VAL A 260 0.32 -32.13 15.37
CA VAL A 260 1.28 -31.31 14.59
C VAL A 260 0.55 -30.19 13.88
N ARG A 261 -0.58 -30.50 13.24
CA ARG A 261 -1.42 -29.52 12.54
C ARG A 261 -1.85 -28.38 13.47
N TYR A 262 -2.38 -28.70 14.66
CA TYR A 262 -2.81 -27.67 15.60
C TYR A 262 -1.65 -26.88 16.23
N ILE A 263 -0.47 -27.48 16.38
CA ILE A 263 0.75 -26.75 16.76
C ILE A 263 1.11 -25.72 15.68
N VAL A 264 1.13 -26.13 14.41
CA VAL A 264 1.41 -25.21 13.28
C VAL A 264 0.38 -24.10 13.22
N VAL A 265 -0.92 -24.42 13.36
CA VAL A 265 -1.99 -23.41 13.43
C VAL A 265 -1.78 -22.46 14.60
N ALA A 266 -1.47 -22.96 15.79
CA ALA A 266 -1.22 -22.12 16.96
C ALA A 266 -0.04 -21.17 16.75
N VAL A 267 1.07 -21.65 16.17
CA VAL A 267 2.22 -20.83 15.79
C VAL A 267 1.81 -19.75 14.79
N SER A 268 1.01 -20.08 13.77
CA SER A 268 0.50 -19.09 12.81
C SER A 268 -0.33 -17.99 13.48
N PHE A 269 -1.19 -18.34 14.44
CA PHE A 269 -1.97 -17.35 15.18
C PHE A 269 -1.12 -16.46 16.10
N LEU A 270 -0.10 -17.02 16.75
CA LEU A 270 0.86 -16.22 17.54
C LEU A 270 1.58 -15.20 16.66
N MET A 271 1.98 -15.61 15.45
CA MET A 271 2.59 -14.73 14.46
C MET A 271 1.60 -13.66 13.96
N TYR A 272 0.34 -14.02 13.72
CA TYR A 272 -0.72 -13.05 13.40
C TYR A 272 -0.92 -12.02 14.50
N PHE A 273 -0.99 -12.43 15.78
CA PHE A 273 -1.13 -11.49 16.89
C PHE A 273 0.07 -10.56 17.00
N LYS A 274 1.30 -11.08 16.78
CA LYS A 274 2.51 -10.26 16.77
C LYS A 274 2.50 -9.24 15.63
N ALA A 275 2.19 -9.66 14.40
CA ALA A 275 2.12 -8.76 13.25
C ALA A 275 1.02 -7.71 13.43
N SER A 276 -0.14 -8.11 13.92
CA SER A 276 -1.27 -7.23 14.22
C SER A 276 -0.91 -6.19 15.28
N TRP A 277 -0.22 -6.61 16.35
CA TRP A 277 0.27 -5.69 17.38
C TRP A 277 1.16 -4.60 16.79
N ASP A 278 2.11 -4.97 15.94
CA ASP A 278 3.01 -4.01 15.28
C ASP A 278 2.23 -3.04 14.39
N MET A 279 1.24 -3.53 13.62
CA MET A 279 0.37 -2.69 12.79
C MET A 279 -0.44 -1.69 13.62
N ILE A 280 -0.97 -2.11 14.77
CA ILE A 280 -1.68 -1.21 15.71
C ILE A 280 -0.72 -0.19 16.33
N MET A 281 0.53 -0.57 16.60
CA MET A 281 1.54 0.35 17.08
C MET A 281 1.88 1.43 16.04
N TRP A 282 1.87 1.13 14.74
CA TRP A 282 2.01 2.14 13.69
C TRP A 282 0.96 3.23 13.80
N VAL A 283 -0.30 2.85 14.03
CA VAL A 283 -1.42 3.78 14.18
C VAL A 283 -1.25 4.66 15.42
N LYS A 284 -0.83 4.06 16.54
CA LYS A 284 -0.58 4.83 17.78
C LYS A 284 0.55 5.84 17.61
N LEU A 285 1.65 5.44 16.97
CA LEU A 285 2.79 6.32 16.71
C LEU A 285 2.39 7.42 15.72
N TRP A 286 1.70 7.09 14.64
CA TRP A 286 1.21 8.08 13.68
C TRP A 286 0.31 9.13 14.34
N ARG A 287 -0.61 8.72 15.21
CA ARG A 287 -1.49 9.66 15.95
C ARG A 287 -0.70 10.56 16.89
N LYS A 288 0.37 10.05 17.51
CA LYS A 288 1.26 10.84 18.36
C LYS A 288 2.01 11.88 17.52
N ASP A 289 2.46 11.49 16.33
CA ASP A 289 3.23 12.35 15.42
C ASP A 289 2.32 13.38 14.70
N ASN A 290 1.00 13.13 14.61
CA ASN A 290 0.02 13.95 13.91
C ASN A 290 -1.24 14.21 14.78
N PRO A 291 -1.13 15.00 15.87
CA PRO A 291 -2.23 15.22 16.80
C PRO A 291 -3.45 15.91 16.15
N ASP A 292 -3.22 16.79 15.17
CA ASP A 292 -4.26 17.52 14.44
C ASP A 292 -4.71 16.79 13.15
N GLY A 293 -4.24 15.55 12.93
CA GLY A 293 -4.54 14.79 11.73
C GLY A 293 -6.00 14.34 11.68
N HIS A 294 -6.83 15.05 10.90
CA HIS A 294 -8.27 14.76 10.74
C HIS A 294 -8.59 13.58 9.81
N LEU A 295 -7.59 13.03 9.10
CA LEU A 295 -7.77 11.98 8.09
C LEU A 295 -7.96 10.60 8.74
N LEU A 296 -9.18 10.34 9.25
CA LEU A 296 -9.61 9.05 9.80
C LEU A 296 -9.33 7.86 8.86
N GLY A 297 -9.33 8.09 7.54
CA GLY A 297 -9.08 7.05 6.54
C GLY A 297 -7.70 6.38 6.63
N ARG A 298 -6.65 7.11 7.07
CA ARG A 298 -5.28 6.57 7.15
C ARG A 298 -5.13 5.48 8.23
N PRO A 299 -5.43 5.75 9.52
CA PRO A 299 -5.36 4.71 10.54
C PRO A 299 -6.43 3.63 10.34
N LEU A 300 -7.57 3.97 9.73
CA LEU A 300 -8.62 3.01 9.41
C LEU A 300 -8.11 1.89 8.51
N LEU A 301 -7.29 2.19 7.49
CA LEU A 301 -6.78 1.18 6.58
C LEU A 301 -5.96 0.10 7.30
N ALA A 302 -5.06 0.50 8.20
CA ALA A 302 -4.24 -0.44 8.98
C ALA A 302 -5.08 -1.27 9.96
N VAL A 303 -6.02 -0.64 10.68
CA VAL A 303 -6.91 -1.35 11.62
C VAL A 303 -7.85 -2.30 10.88
N ALA A 304 -8.40 -1.87 9.74
CA ALA A 304 -9.28 -2.70 8.92
C ALA A 304 -8.56 -3.96 8.42
N LEU A 305 -7.29 -3.86 8.01
CA LEU A 305 -6.50 -5.04 7.63
C LEU A 305 -6.35 -6.03 8.79
N VAL A 306 -6.05 -5.57 10.00
CA VAL A 306 -5.94 -6.43 11.19
C VAL A 306 -7.26 -7.17 11.46
N VAL A 307 -8.38 -6.46 11.39
CA VAL A 307 -9.73 -7.04 11.60
C VAL A 307 -10.04 -8.06 10.50
N VAL A 308 -9.87 -7.66 9.23
CA VAL A 308 -10.14 -8.52 8.07
C VAL A 308 -9.32 -9.82 8.16
N PHE A 309 -8.02 -9.74 8.42
CA PHE A 309 -7.17 -10.93 8.59
C PHE A 309 -7.64 -11.82 9.75
N GLY A 310 -8.11 -11.21 10.85
CA GLY A 310 -8.72 -11.95 11.96
C GLY A 310 -9.98 -12.72 11.54
N VAL A 311 -10.85 -12.10 10.74
CA VAL A 311 -12.06 -12.76 10.20
C VAL A 311 -11.69 -13.94 9.29
N TYR A 312 -10.70 -13.78 8.40
CA TYR A 312 -10.17 -14.90 7.61
C TYR A 312 -9.69 -16.05 8.51
N GLY A 313 -8.96 -15.73 9.59
CA GLY A 313 -8.52 -16.72 10.57
C GLY A 313 -9.67 -17.46 11.27
N ILE A 314 -10.76 -16.76 11.61
CA ILE A 314 -11.96 -17.38 12.21
C ILE A 314 -12.60 -18.37 11.24
N VAL A 315 -12.83 -17.95 10.00
CA VAL A 315 -13.41 -18.81 8.94
C VAL A 315 -12.55 -20.05 8.71
N TYR A 316 -11.23 -19.86 8.64
CA TYR A 316 -10.25 -20.94 8.54
C TYR A 316 -10.34 -21.94 9.72
N LEU A 317 -10.45 -21.47 10.96
CA LEU A 317 -10.59 -22.33 12.13
C LEU A 317 -11.91 -23.11 12.13
N LEU A 318 -13.02 -22.45 11.76
CA LEU A 318 -14.33 -23.10 11.64
C LEU A 318 -14.30 -24.20 10.58
N ARG A 319 -13.62 -23.95 9.46
CA ARG A 319 -13.39 -24.94 8.40
C ARG A 319 -12.55 -26.12 8.89
N LEU A 320 -11.43 -25.86 9.56
CA LEU A 320 -10.55 -26.91 10.10
C LEU A 320 -11.24 -27.79 11.14
N ARG A 321 -12.25 -27.25 11.83
CA ARG A 321 -13.07 -28.01 12.79
C ARG A 321 -14.22 -28.78 12.12
N GLY A 322 -14.42 -28.61 10.82
CA GLY A 322 -15.56 -29.20 10.09
C GLY A 322 -16.91 -28.56 10.39
N ILE A 323 -16.94 -27.43 11.11
CA ILE A 323 -18.18 -26.68 11.39
C ILE A 323 -18.63 -25.97 10.12
N LEU A 324 -17.67 -25.41 9.37
CA LEU A 324 -17.92 -24.71 8.14
C LEU A 324 -17.57 -25.59 6.94
N PRO A 325 -18.47 -25.77 5.96
CA PRO A 325 -18.18 -26.55 4.78
C PRO A 325 -17.24 -25.79 3.82
N TRP A 326 -16.47 -26.55 3.03
CA TRP A 326 -15.46 -26.03 2.10
C TRP A 326 -16.03 -25.08 1.02
N HIS A 327 -17.27 -25.30 0.57
CA HIS A 327 -17.90 -24.45 -0.44
C HIS A 327 -18.17 -23.05 0.12
N PHE A 328 -18.62 -22.97 1.37
CA PHE A 328 -18.90 -21.70 2.02
C PHE A 328 -17.61 -20.93 2.29
N GLU A 329 -16.56 -21.61 2.71
CA GLU A 329 -15.22 -21.01 2.83
C GLU A 329 -14.77 -20.40 1.49
N GLY A 330 -14.89 -21.16 0.39
CA GLY A 330 -14.53 -20.68 -0.95
C GLY A 330 -15.32 -19.44 -1.36
N THR A 331 -16.65 -19.45 -1.21
CA THR A 331 -17.50 -18.28 -1.51
C THR A 331 -17.14 -17.10 -0.63
N PHE A 332 -16.93 -17.31 0.68
CA PHE A 332 -16.55 -16.26 1.61
C PHE A 332 -15.22 -15.61 1.22
N TYR A 333 -14.18 -16.41 0.93
CA TYR A 333 -12.88 -15.88 0.50
C TYR A 333 -12.98 -15.10 -0.79
N LEU A 334 -13.74 -15.60 -1.77
CA LEU A 334 -13.94 -14.94 -3.05
C LEU A 334 -14.63 -13.57 -2.89
N THR A 335 -15.74 -13.52 -2.14
CA THR A 335 -16.47 -12.27 -1.88
C THR A 335 -15.62 -11.29 -1.07
N MET A 336 -14.94 -11.76 -0.03
CA MET A 336 -14.11 -10.90 0.82
C MET A 336 -12.87 -10.41 0.10
N ASN A 337 -12.24 -11.23 -0.75
CA ASN A 337 -11.09 -10.83 -1.56
C ASN A 337 -11.46 -9.64 -2.45
N PHE A 338 -12.59 -9.72 -3.13
CA PHE A 338 -13.10 -8.61 -3.94
C PHE A 338 -13.44 -7.39 -3.09
N THR A 339 -14.30 -7.56 -2.08
CA THR A 339 -14.89 -6.44 -1.33
C THR A 339 -13.83 -5.67 -0.52
N THR A 340 -12.94 -6.38 0.18
CA THR A 340 -11.93 -5.74 1.03
C THR A 340 -10.92 -4.93 0.22
N LYS A 341 -10.48 -5.45 -0.94
CA LYS A 341 -9.52 -4.77 -1.83
C LYS A 341 -10.17 -3.60 -2.56
N LEU A 342 -11.45 -3.72 -2.92
CA LEU A 342 -12.24 -2.60 -3.44
C LEU A 342 -12.38 -1.47 -2.39
N CYS A 343 -12.79 -1.80 -1.16
CA CYS A 343 -12.91 -0.81 -0.08
C CYS A 343 -11.56 -0.16 0.28
N ALA A 344 -10.47 -0.92 0.27
CA ALA A 344 -9.13 -0.40 0.46
C ALA A 344 -8.74 0.59 -0.65
N SER A 345 -9.04 0.26 -1.92
CA SER A 345 -8.83 1.15 -3.06
C SER A 345 -9.62 2.46 -2.92
N MET A 346 -10.90 2.38 -2.58
CA MET A 346 -11.75 3.55 -2.36
C MET A 346 -11.22 4.44 -1.22
N THR A 347 -10.78 3.84 -0.12
CA THR A 347 -10.19 4.57 1.01
C THR A 347 -8.91 5.29 0.60
N LEU A 348 -8.03 4.63 -0.16
CA LEU A 348 -6.80 5.22 -0.69
C LEU A 348 -7.07 6.32 -1.72
N ALA A 349 -8.09 6.18 -2.56
CA ALA A 349 -8.53 7.24 -3.45
C ALA A 349 -8.99 8.48 -2.67
N GLY A 350 -9.76 8.28 -1.59
CA GLY A 350 -10.18 9.36 -0.68
C GLY A 350 -8.98 10.07 -0.02
N ILE A 351 -8.01 9.32 0.51
CA ILE A 351 -6.79 9.88 1.11
C ILE A 351 -6.03 10.73 0.08
N ARG A 352 -5.77 10.18 -1.11
CA ARG A 352 -5.06 10.90 -2.18
C ARG A 352 -5.77 12.19 -2.61
N SER A 353 -7.10 12.13 -2.74
CA SER A 353 -7.90 13.30 -3.09
C SER A 353 -7.78 14.39 -2.03
N SER A 354 -7.79 14.03 -0.75
CA SER A 354 -7.65 14.99 0.36
C SER A 354 -6.26 15.63 0.40
N GLU A 355 -5.19 14.85 0.21
CA GLU A 355 -3.82 15.36 0.14
C GLU A 355 -3.64 16.34 -1.02
N PHE A 356 -4.22 16.02 -2.19
CA PHE A 356 -4.16 16.90 -3.35
C PHE A 356 -4.87 18.24 -3.10
N GLN A 357 -6.03 18.20 -2.43
CA GLN A 357 -6.76 19.41 -2.05
C GLN A 357 -5.97 20.27 -1.06
N GLU A 358 -5.33 19.67 -0.05
CA GLU A 358 -4.48 20.38 0.90
C GLU A 358 -3.31 21.08 0.20
N VAL A 359 -2.62 20.37 -0.70
CA VAL A 359 -1.52 20.95 -1.49
C VAL A 359 -2.01 22.12 -2.36
N LEU A 360 -3.16 21.98 -3.01
CA LEU A 360 -3.73 23.05 -3.84
C LEU A 360 -4.09 24.28 -3.00
N LEU A 361 -4.72 24.09 -1.84
CA LEU A 361 -5.06 25.17 -0.91
C LEU A 361 -3.80 25.89 -0.39
N LEU A 362 -2.74 25.14 -0.07
CA LEU A 362 -1.46 25.72 0.35
C LEU A 362 -0.79 26.52 -0.78
N MET A 363 -0.82 26.02 -2.02
CA MET A 363 -0.33 26.77 -3.18
C MET A 363 -1.11 28.06 -3.40
N LEU A 364 -2.44 28.03 -3.30
CA LEU A 364 -3.30 29.21 -3.42
C LEU A 364 -3.06 30.23 -2.29
N ALA A 365 -2.91 29.76 -1.05
CA ALA A 365 -2.59 30.65 0.08
C ALA A 365 -1.20 31.29 -0.09
N ASN A 366 -0.21 30.55 -0.57
CA ASN A 366 1.13 31.06 -0.82
C ASN A 366 1.17 32.05 -2.00
N THR A 367 0.40 31.84 -3.07
CA THR A 367 0.32 32.81 -4.17
C THR A 367 -0.44 34.07 -3.75
N GLN A 368 -1.53 33.95 -2.98
CA GLN A 368 -2.24 35.12 -2.44
C GLN A 368 -1.37 35.95 -1.49
N THR A 369 -0.63 35.30 -0.58
CA THR A 369 0.29 36.02 0.31
C THR A 369 1.47 36.65 -0.43
N SER A 370 1.98 35.98 -1.47
CA SER A 370 3.04 36.53 -2.33
C SER A 370 2.53 37.74 -3.14
N PHE A 371 1.30 37.66 -3.65
CA PHE A 371 0.65 38.75 -4.37
C PHE A 371 0.36 39.95 -3.45
N GLN A 372 -0.14 39.71 -2.24
CA GLN A 372 -0.33 40.76 -1.24
C GLN A 372 0.99 41.45 -0.84
N ARG A 373 2.09 40.69 -0.71
CA ARG A 373 3.42 41.29 -0.48
C ARG A 373 3.90 42.12 -1.65
N GLY A 374 3.65 41.69 -2.89
CA GLY A 374 3.98 42.44 -4.10
C GLY A 374 3.27 43.78 -4.16
N ILE A 375 1.95 43.80 -3.95
CA ILE A 375 1.16 45.04 -3.90
C ILE A 375 1.66 45.97 -2.80
N TYR A 376 1.95 45.44 -1.61
CA TYR A 376 2.43 46.26 -0.50
C TYR A 376 3.82 46.86 -0.76
N GLN A 377 4.70 46.17 -1.49
CA GLN A 377 6.01 46.72 -1.88
C GLN A 377 5.89 47.80 -2.95
N ASP A 378 5.00 47.63 -3.93
CA ASP A 378 4.76 48.64 -4.99
C ASP A 378 4.11 49.91 -4.42
N ASP A 379 3.16 49.78 -3.48
CA ASP A 379 2.57 50.93 -2.80
C ASP A 379 3.59 51.69 -1.94
N VAL A 380 4.50 50.99 -1.26
CA VAL A 380 5.58 51.63 -0.48
C VAL A 380 6.62 52.31 -1.38
N HIS A 381 6.84 51.81 -2.60
CA HIS A 381 7.73 52.45 -3.57
C HIS A 381 7.10 53.70 -4.17
N ASN A 382 5.81 53.66 -4.51
CA ASN A 382 5.07 54.82 -5.05
C ASN A 382 4.81 55.94 -4.04
N LEU A 383 4.95 55.66 -2.74
CA LEU A 383 4.86 56.67 -1.66
C LEU A 383 6.21 57.35 -1.34
N ARG A 384 7.31 56.92 -1.99
CA ARG A 384 8.66 57.48 -1.80
C ARG A 384 9.12 58.41 -2.93
N ASP A 385 8.42 58.39 -4.05
CA ASP A 385 8.53 59.39 -5.13
C ASP A 385 7.47 60.48 -4.95
#